data_AF-A0A8I2K5P7-F1
#
_entry.id   AF-A0A8I2K5P7-F1
#
_cell.length_a   1.000
_cell.length_b   1.000
_cell.length_c   1.000
_cell.angle_alpha   90.00
_cell.angle_beta   90.00
_cell.angle_gamma   90.00
#
_symmetry.space_group_name_H-M   'P 1'
#
loop_
_entity.id
_entity.type
_entity.pdbx_description
1 polymer ?
#
loop_
_entity_poly.entity_id
_entity_poly.type
_entity_poly.pdbx_seq_one_letter_code
_entity_poly.pdbx_strand_id
1 'polypeptide(L)' 'MIQRFLKLNVPKLFIYGSENRSLPYIPELRKGGCEVVEIPKSNHCPNYDNPEDFYQVITNFLKSK' A
#
# COMPACT_ATOMS: atom_id res chain seq x y z
N MET A 1 1.65 14.25 8.29
CA MET A 1 1.02 14.04 6.97
C MET A 1 0.08 12.83 6.95
N ILE A 2 0.51 11.67 7.45
CA ILE A 2 -0.31 10.44 7.54
C ILE A 2 -1.66 10.67 8.23
N GLN A 3 -1.68 11.36 9.36
CA GLN A 3 -2.93 11.70 10.06
C GLN A 3 -3.98 12.43 9.20
N ARG A 4 -3.56 13.29 8.28
CA ARG A 4 -4.49 13.99 7.36
C ARG A 4 -5.03 13.04 6.30
N PHE A 5 -4.19 12.14 5.79
CA PHE A 5 -4.59 11.09 4.85
C PHE A 5 -5.59 10.12 5.48
N LEU A 6 -5.35 9.68 6.72
CA LEU A 6 -6.22 8.75 7.44
C LEU A 6 -7.62 9.33 7.71
N LYS A 7 -7.73 10.65 7.89
CA LYS A 7 -9.02 11.35 8.11
C LYS A 7 -9.91 11.47 6.86
N LEU A 8 -9.44 11.09 5.67
CA LEU A 8 -10.27 11.14 4.46
C LEU A 8 -11.35 10.05 4.50
N ASN A 9 -12.61 10.38 4.17
CA ASN A 9 -13.71 9.42 4.10
C ASN A 9 -13.78 8.71 2.74
N VAL A 10 -12.66 8.11 2.34
CA VAL A 10 -12.55 7.29 1.13
C VAL A 10 -11.82 5.98 1.44
N PRO A 11 -12.02 4.92 0.65
CA PRO A 11 -11.18 3.73 0.70
C PRO A 11 -9.71 4.10 0.48
N LYS A 12 -8.80 3.46 1.22
CA LYS A 12 -7.36 3.76 1.19
C LYS A 12 -6.55 2.48 1.01
N LEU A 13 -5.61 2.53 0.09
CA LEU A 13 -4.63 1.48 -0.17
C LEU A 13 -3.24 2.13 -0.19
N PHE A 14 -2.31 1.50 0.51
CA PHE A 14 -0.88 1.84 0.48
C PHE A 14 -0.10 0.59 0.06
N ILE A 15 0.63 0.70 -1.04
CA ILE A 15 1.44 -0.38 -1.62
C ILE A 15 2.91 -0.01 -1.48
N TYR A 16 3.75 -0.92 -1.02
CA TYR A 16 5.20 -0.70 -0.91
C TYR A 16 5.96 -1.97 -1.34
N GLY A 17 7.20 -1.80 -1.81
CA GLY A 17 8.07 -2.94 -2.14
C GLY A 17 8.74 -3.52 -0.90
N SER A 18 9.09 -4.81 -0.92
CA SER A 18 9.67 -5.53 0.23
C SER A 18 10.88 -4.84 0.90
N GLU A 19 11.73 -4.13 0.14
CA GLU A 19 12.87 -3.39 0.71
C GLU A 19 12.44 -2.20 1.60
N ASN A 20 11.19 -1.76 1.48
CA ASN A 20 10.60 -0.68 2.25
C ASN A 20 9.77 -1.18 3.45
N ARG A 21 9.86 -2.47 3.82
CA ARG A 21 9.12 -3.05 4.94
C ARG A 21 9.40 -2.40 6.30
N SER A 22 10.56 -1.76 6.44
CA SER A 22 10.99 -1.07 7.66
C SER A 22 10.52 0.39 7.76
N LEU A 23 9.67 0.86 6.84
CA LEU A 23 9.13 2.22 6.91
C LEU A 23 8.33 2.42 8.22
N PRO A 24 8.68 3.44 9.04
CA PRO A 24 8.19 3.56 10.41
C PRO A 24 6.69 3.83 10.51
N TYR A 25 6.05 4.26 9.42
CA TYR A 25 4.64 4.61 9.37
C TYR A 25 3.72 3.48 8.90
N ILE A 26 4.25 2.33 8.48
CA ILE A 26 3.43 1.15 8.10
C ILE A 26 2.50 0.72 9.26
N PRO A 27 2.95 0.64 10.52
CA PRO A 27 2.07 0.32 11.64
C PRO A 27 0.95 1.35 11.85
N GLU A 28 1.24 2.64 11.64
CA GLU A 28 0.26 3.72 11.78
C GLU A 28 -0.81 3.66 10.68
N LEU A 29 -0.41 3.39 9.44
CA LEU A 29 -1.34 3.19 8.32
C LEU A 29 -2.30 2.02 8.57
N ARG A 30 -1.77 0.88 9.02
CA ARG A 30 -2.57 -0.31 9.35
C ARG A 30 -3.58 -0.01 10.47
N LYS A 31 -3.14 0.65 11.55
CA LYS A 31 -4.02 1.07 12.66
C LYS A 31 -5.08 2.07 12.22
N GLY A 32 -4.76 2.91 11.23
CA GLY A 32 -5.66 3.91 10.67
C GLY A 32 -6.69 3.38 9.67
N GLY A 33 -6.82 2.06 9.49
CA GLY A 33 -7.77 1.46 8.56
C GLY A 33 -7.39 1.62 7.08
N CYS A 34 -6.13 1.95 6.78
CA CYS A 34 -5.60 1.83 5.43
C CYS A 34 -5.26 0.37 5.15
N GLU A 35 -5.65 -0.12 3.98
CA GLU A 35 -5.14 -1.40 3.47
C GLU A 35 -3.66 -1.21 3.13
N VAL A 36 -2.79 -2.10 3.62
CA VAL A 36 -1.34 -1.98 3.45
C VAL A 36 -0.80 -3.29 2.90
N VAL A 37 -0.26 -3.24 1.68
CA VAL A 37 0.19 -4.41 0.93
C VAL A 37 1.66 -4.28 0.56
N GLU A 38 2.41 -5.35 0.81
CA GLU A 38 3.80 -5.50 0.38
C GLU A 38 3.86 -6.19 -0.98
N ILE A 39 4.67 -5.67 -1.89
CA ILE A 39 5.00 -6.34 -3.15
C ILE A 39 6.39 -6.99 -3.00
N PRO A 40 6.49 -8.32 -3.15
CA PRO A 40 7.75 -9.02 -2.98
C PRO A 40 8.76 -8.63 -4.07
N LYS A 41 10.05 -8.74 -3.74
CA LYS A 41 11.19 -8.51 -4.65
C LYS A 41 11.14 -7.14 -5.34
N SER A 42 10.65 -6.13 -4.63
CA SER A 42 10.45 -4.78 -5.16
C SER A 42 11.10 -3.74 -4.26
N ASN A 43 11.66 -2.71 -4.88
CA ASN A 43 12.33 -1.60 -4.24
C ASN A 43 11.36 -0.41 -4.07
N HIS A 44 11.77 0.77 -4.54
CA HIS A 44 11.01 2.01 -4.44
C HIS A 44 9.83 2.06 -5.41
N CYS A 45 9.90 1.36 -6.54
CA CYS A 45 8.89 1.42 -7.58
C CYS A 45 8.33 0.03 -7.90
N PRO A 46 7.45 -0.53 -7.04
CA PRO A 46 6.89 -1.87 -7.24
C PRO A 46 6.16 -2.06 -8.57
N ASN A 47 5.59 -0.98 -9.10
CA ASN A 47 4.93 -0.98 -10.41
C ASN A 47 5.89 -1.25 -11.59
N TYR A 48 7.20 -1.01 -11.41
CA TYR A 48 8.23 -1.36 -12.40
C TYR A 48 8.93 -2.67 -12.03
N ASP A 49 9.22 -2.89 -10.76
CA ASP A 49 9.98 -4.05 -10.30
C ASP A 49 9.15 -5.36 -10.37
N ASN A 50 7.86 -5.30 -10.04
CA ASN A 50 6.94 -6.43 -10.07
C ASN A 50 5.52 -5.95 -10.47
N PRO A 51 5.33 -5.59 -11.75
CA PRO A 51 4.07 -5.02 -12.24
C PRO A 51 2.88 -5.97 -12.07
N GLU A 52 3.08 -7.28 -12.23
CA GLU A 52 2.01 -8.28 -12.15
C GLU A 52 1.34 -8.26 -10.77
N ASP A 53 2.13 -8.44 -9.70
CA ASP A 53 1.62 -8.40 -8.32
C ASP A 53 1.03 -7.02 -8.00
N PHE A 54 1.70 -5.95 -8.43
CA PHE A 54 1.23 -4.58 -8.18
C PHE A 54 -0.15 -4.31 -8.77
N TYR A 55 -0.37 -4.64 -10.05
CA TYR A 55 -1.65 -4.40 -10.71
C TYR A 55 -2.73 -5.39 -10.26
N GLN A 56 -2.36 -6.60 -9.83
CA GLN A 56 -3.30 -7.54 -9.21
C GLN A 56 -3.84 -6.98 -7.89
N VAL A 57 -2.99 -6.38 -7.06
CA VAL A 57 -3.39 -5.70 -5.81
C VAL A 57 -4.34 -4.55 -6.08
N ILE A 58 -4.04 -3.69 -7.06
CA ILE A 58 -4.94 -2.59 -7.46
C ILE A 58 -6.29 -3.14 -7.92
N THR A 59 -6.29 -4.17 -8.78
CA THR A 59 -7.52 -4.77 -9.31
C THR A 59 -8.39 -5.35 -8.20
N ASN A 60 -7.78 -6.07 -7.24
CA ASN A 60 -8.48 -6.63 -6.10
C ASN A 60 -9.10 -5.54 -5.22
N PHE A 61 -8.34 -4.47 -4.96
CA PHE A 61 -8.84 -3.33 -4.21
C PHE A 61 -10.06 -2.70 -4.89
N LEU A 62 -9.98 -2.42 -6.19
CA LEU A 62 -11.07 -1.81 -6.97
C LEU A 62 -12.32 -2.69 -7.03
N LYS A 63 -12.18 -4.02 -7.09
CA LYS A 63 -13.32 -4.95 -7.07
C LYS A 63 -13.98 -5.10 -5.70
N SER A 64 -13.27 -4.74 -4.62
CA SER A 64 -13.73 -4.87 -3.24
C SER A 64 -14.51 -3.64 -2.72
N LYS A 65 -14.66 -2.60 -3.54
CA LYS A 65 -15.37 -1.35 -3.24
C LYS A 65 -16.58 -1.21 -4.15
#